data_AF-A0A498H132-F1
#
_entry.id   AF-A0A498H132-F1
#
_cell.length_a   1.000
_cell.length_b   1.000
_cell.length_c   1.000
_cell.angle_alpha   90.00
_cell.angle_beta   90.00
_cell.angle_gamma   90.00
#
_symmetry.space_group_name_H-M   'P 1'
#
loop_
_entity.id
_entity.type
_entity.pdbx_description
1 polymer ?
#
loop_
_entity_poly.entity_id
_entity_poly.type
_entity_poly.pdbx_seq_one_letter_code
_entity_poly.pdbx_strand_id
1 'polypeptide(L)'
;MLYTREIIKKLWDAQGYGNLAVWQDGTTRVIAPGEDAGQPLVVLKPMPLVGEFSLLDFALHDAGLLEKVEAAVREAGGEIEREE
;
A
#
# COMPACT_ATOMS: atom_id res chain seq x y z
N MET A 1 -9.37 -7.27 7.99
CA MET A 1 -7.98 -7.77 7.97
C MET A 1 -7.28 -7.12 6.79
N LEU A 2 -6.01 -6.72 6.92
CA LEU A 2 -5.23 -6.16 5.81
C LEU A 2 -4.43 -7.26 5.13
N TYR A 3 -4.31 -7.16 3.81
CA TYR A 3 -3.61 -8.14 2.99
C TYR A 3 -2.58 -7.49 2.09
N THR A 4 -1.33 -7.94 2.17
CA THR A 4 -0.20 -7.32 1.46
C THR A 4 -0.44 -7.23 -0.04
N ARG A 5 -0.91 -8.32 -0.65
CA ARG A 5 -1.20 -8.37 -2.10
C ARG A 5 -2.34 -7.43 -2.50
N GLU A 6 -3.39 -7.32 -1.69
CA GLU A 6 -4.48 -6.37 -1.94
C GLU A 6 -4.02 -4.92 -1.84
N ILE A 7 -3.15 -4.60 -0.88
CA ILE A 7 -2.53 -3.27 -0.78
C ILE A 7 -1.68 -2.98 -2.02
N ILE A 8 -0.88 -3.95 -2.50
CA ILE A 8 -0.06 -3.78 -3.71
C ILE A 8 -0.93 -3.54 -4.95
N LYS A 9 -2.06 -4.26 -5.11
CA LYS A 9 -3.02 -3.99 -6.20
C LYS A 9 -3.56 -2.56 -6.14
N LYS A 10 -3.93 -2.10 -4.94
CA LYS A 10 -4.41 -0.73 -4.75
C LYS A 10 -3.33 0.33 -4.97
N LEU A 11 -2.08 0.04 -4.59
CA LEU A 11 -0.94 0.89 -4.92
C LEU A 11 -0.74 0.98 -6.42
N TRP A 12 -0.83 -0.14 -7.12
CA TRP A 12 -0.72 -0.21 -8.57
C TRP A 12 -1.77 0.68 -9.25
N ASP A 13 -3.02 0.59 -8.82
CA ASP A 13 -4.12 1.40 -9.35
C ASP A 13 -4.00 2.89 -8.98
N ALA A 14 -3.38 3.20 -7.83
CA ALA A 14 -3.16 4.57 -7.36
C ALA A 14 -2.02 5.29 -8.10
N GLN A 15 -1.23 4.59 -8.91
CA GLN A 15 -0.13 5.20 -9.66
C GLN A 15 -0.62 6.34 -10.56
N GLY A 16 -0.05 7.53 -10.33
CA GLY A 16 -0.43 8.75 -11.07
C GLY A 16 -1.67 9.48 -10.54
N TYR A 17 -2.39 8.91 -9.56
CA TYR A 17 -3.60 9.51 -8.98
C TYR A 17 -3.41 10.01 -7.54
N GLY A 18 -2.50 9.41 -6.76
CA GLY A 18 -2.28 9.83 -5.39
C GLY A 18 -1.45 8.86 -4.56
N ASN A 19 -1.50 9.02 -3.24
CA ASN A 19 -0.91 8.08 -2.28
C ASN A 19 -1.99 7.17 -1.70
N LEU A 20 -1.65 5.95 -1.32
CA LEU A 20 -2.59 5.05 -0.67
C LEU A 20 -2.51 5.20 0.85
N ALA A 21 -3.56 5.74 1.46
CA ALA A 21 -3.72 5.73 2.91
C ALA A 21 -4.36 4.41 3.36
N VAL A 22 -3.87 3.90 4.49
CA VAL A 22 -4.34 2.67 5.14
C VAL A 22 -4.75 3.02 6.57
N TRP A 23 -5.88 2.51 7.06
CA TRP A 23 -6.38 2.73 8.42
C TRP A 23 -6.39 1.44 9.23
N GLN A 24 -6.50 1.60 10.56
CA GLN A 24 -6.46 0.51 11.53
C GLN A 24 -7.61 -0.50 11.37
N ASP A 25 -8.76 -0.07 10.85
CA ASP A 25 -9.92 -0.92 10.57
C ASP A 25 -9.76 -1.74 9.27
N GLY A 26 -8.63 -1.58 8.56
CA GLY A 26 -8.35 -2.22 7.28
C GLY A 26 -8.86 -1.44 6.07
N THR A 27 -9.49 -0.28 6.28
CA THR A 27 -9.91 0.61 5.19
C THR A 27 -8.68 1.15 4.46
N THR A 28 -8.82 1.34 3.15
CA THR A 28 -7.78 1.92 2.29
C THR A 28 -8.41 2.90 1.33
N ARG A 29 -7.70 3.99 1.02
CA ARG A 29 -8.20 5.07 0.16
C ARG A 29 -7.05 5.76 -0.55
N VAL A 30 -7.24 6.06 -1.83
CA VAL A 30 -6.30 6.92 -2.57
C VAL A 30 -6.54 8.37 -2.14
N ILE A 31 -5.48 9.04 -1.74
CA ILE A 31 -5.45 10.43 -1.31
C ILE A 31 -4.81 11.24 -2.41
N ALA A 32 -5.57 12.16 -3.01
CA ALA A 32 -5.07 13.04 -4.05
C ALA A 32 -4.05 14.04 -3.45
N PRO A 33 -3.16 14.61 -4.28
CA PRO A 33 -2.26 15.68 -3.84
C PRO A 33 -3.04 16.85 -3.21
N GLY A 34 -2.73 17.18 -1.96
CA GLY A 34 -3.38 18.27 -1.22
C GLY A 34 -4.68 17.89 -0.50
N GLU A 35 -5.12 16.64 -0.59
CA GLU A 35 -6.24 16.12 0.19
C GLU A 35 -5.79 15.70 1.60
N ASP A 36 -6.62 16.01 2.60
CA ASP A 36 -6.39 15.56 3.98
C ASP A 36 -6.86 14.10 4.15
N ALA A 37 -5.95 13.24 4.60
CA ALA A 37 -6.24 11.86 4.95
C ALA A 37 -6.76 11.69 6.38
N GLY A 38 -6.78 12.75 7.19
CA GLY A 38 -7.05 12.68 8.61
C GLY A 38 -5.92 11.97 9.34
N GLN A 39 -6.25 10.86 10.03
CA GLN A 39 -5.29 10.05 10.79
C GLN A 39 -5.20 8.63 10.22
N PRO A 40 -4.58 8.45 9.03
CA PRO A 40 -4.28 7.11 8.54
C PRO A 40 -3.19 6.47 9.40
N LEU A 41 -3.22 5.15 9.46
CA LEU A 41 -2.16 4.34 10.06
C LEU A 41 -0.84 4.55 9.31
N VAL A 42 -0.88 4.43 7.99
CA VAL A 42 0.26 4.65 7.11
C VAL A 42 -0.19 5.20 5.77
N VAL A 43 0.66 6.02 5.15
CA VAL A 43 0.48 6.53 3.79
C VAL A 43 1.60 5.99 2.90
N LEU A 44 1.23 5.10 1.99
CA LEU A 44 2.13 4.43 1.07
C LEU A 44 2.17 5.17 -0.26
N LYS A 45 3.38 5.37 -0.81
CA LYS A 45 3.59 6.10 -2.06
C LYS A 45 3.71 5.12 -3.23
N PRO A 46 2.83 5.17 -4.25
CA PRO A 46 2.90 4.23 -5.37
C PRO A 46 4.19 4.31 -6.18
N MET A 47 4.62 5.51 -6.59
CA MET A 47 5.78 5.65 -7.51
C MET A 47 7.05 4.97 -6.97
N PRO A 48 7.46 5.17 -5.70
CA PRO A 48 8.64 4.50 -5.15
C PRO A 48 8.45 3.01 -4.83
N LEU A 49 7.21 2.50 -4.79
CA LEU A 49 6.92 1.13 -4.38
C LEU A 49 6.62 0.21 -5.57
N VAL A 50 5.81 0.67 -6.52
CA VAL A 50 5.33 -0.16 -7.63
C VAL A 50 5.74 0.39 -9.00
N GLY A 51 6.25 1.62 -9.08
CA GLY A 51 6.57 2.29 -10.35
C GLY A 51 7.76 1.72 -11.12
N GLU A 52 8.60 0.90 -10.48
CA GLU A 52 9.73 0.22 -11.13
C GLU A 52 9.32 -1.06 -11.88
N PHE A 53 8.14 -1.61 -11.60
CA PHE A 53 7.69 -2.87 -12.17
C PHE A 53 6.93 -2.64 -13.49
N SER A 54 7.25 -3.44 -14.51
CA SER A 54 6.57 -3.37 -15.81
C SER A 54 5.19 -4.03 -15.82
N LEU A 55 4.92 -4.94 -14.88
CA LEU A 55 3.66 -5.69 -14.77
C LEU A 55 3.28 -5.84 -13.29
N LEU A 56 1.98 -5.82 -13.01
CA LEU A 56 1.44 -6.06 -11.66
C LEU A 56 1.90 -7.41 -11.09
N ASP A 57 1.97 -8.45 -11.92
CA ASP A 57 2.37 -9.79 -11.48
C ASP A 57 3.79 -9.82 -10.90
N PHE A 58 4.71 -9.00 -11.42
CA PHE A 58 6.06 -8.86 -10.86
C PHE A 58 6.02 -8.18 -9.49
N ALA A 59 5.21 -7.12 -9.33
CA ALA A 59 5.05 -6.47 -8.04
C ALA A 59 4.42 -7.40 -6.98
N LEU A 60 3.46 -8.26 -7.37
CA LEU A 60 2.78 -9.18 -6.46
C LEU A 60 3.67 -10.33 -5.94
N HIS A 61 4.78 -10.61 -6.63
CA HIS A 61 5.71 -11.69 -6.30
C HIS A 61 7.09 -11.19 -5.85
N ASP A 62 7.33 -9.88 -5.85
CA ASP A 62 8.58 -9.31 -5.37
C ASP A 62 8.68 -9.35 -3.85
N ALA A 63 9.60 -10.17 -3.33
CA ALA A 63 9.78 -10.36 -1.90
C ALA A 63 10.14 -9.05 -1.17
N GLY A 64 10.94 -8.19 -1.81
CA GLY A 64 11.35 -6.91 -1.24
C GLY A 64 10.18 -5.95 -1.07
N LEU A 65 9.29 -5.86 -2.06
CA LEU A 65 8.08 -5.05 -2.01
C LEU A 65 7.10 -5.59 -0.97
N LEU A 66 6.87 -6.90 -0.95
CA LEU A 66 6.01 -7.55 0.04
C LEU A 66 6.48 -7.20 1.47
N GLU A 67 7.77 -7.37 1.75
CA GLU A 67 8.36 -7.05 3.05
C GLU A 67 8.28 -5.56 3.38
N LYS A 68 8.55 -4.66 2.42
CA LYS A 68 8.44 -3.20 2.64
C LYS A 68 7.02 -2.79 3.04
N VAL A 69 6.00 -3.31 2.34
CA VAL A 69 4.60 -2.99 2.65
C VAL A 69 4.19 -3.56 4.00
N GLU A 70 4.55 -4.81 4.27
CA GLU A 70 4.28 -5.44 5.57
C GLU A 70 4.95 -4.71 6.73
N ALA A 71 6.22 -4.34 6.58
CA ALA A 71 6.97 -3.61 7.59
C ALA A 71 6.32 -2.25 7.86
N ALA A 72 6.00 -1.48 6.81
CA ALA A 72 5.38 -0.16 6.96
C ALA A 72 4.04 -0.21 7.73
N VAL A 73 3.23 -1.24 7.50
CA VAL A 73 1.95 -1.41 8.24
C VAL A 73 2.19 -1.87 9.68
N ARG A 74 3.10 -2.84 9.90
CA ARG A 74 3.40 -3.35 11.25
C ARG A 74 4.08 -2.32 12.14
N GLU A 75 5.03 -1.55 11.60
CA GLU A 75 5.71 -0.46 12.31
C GLU A 75 4.75 0.65 12.72
N ALA A 76 3.69 0.87 11.95
CA ALA A 76 2.62 1.81 12.28
C ALA A 76 1.63 1.24 13.34
N GLY A 77 1.75 -0.03 13.71
CA GLY A 77 0.89 -0.70 14.71
C GLY A 77 -0.31 -1.44 14.11
N GLY A 78 -0.31 -1.69 12.80
CA GLY A 78 -1.33 -2.48 12.13
C GLY A 78 -1.02 -3.98 12.06
N GLU A 79 -2.06 -4.78 11.93
CA GLU A 79 -1.96 -6.21 11.63
C GLU A 79 -2.15 -6.43 10.13
N ILE A 80 -1.29 -7.25 9.54
CA ILE A 80 -1.29 -7.54 8.10
C ILE A 80 -0.80 -8.95 7.83
N GLU A 81 -1.53 -9.64 6.96
CA GLU A 81 -1.17 -10.95 6.43
C GLU A 81 -0.70 -10.81 4.99
N ARG A 82 0.22 -11.68 4.56
CA ARG A 82 0.74 -11.65 3.20
C ARG A 82 -0.34 -11.96 2.17
N GLU A 83 -1.30 -12.78 2.57
CA GLU A 83 -2.34 -13.35 1.72
C GLU A 83 -3.70 -12.95 2.22
N GLU A 84 -4.54 -12.42 1.32
CA GLU A 84 -5.86 -13.02 1.06
C GLU A 84 -5.95 -13.30 -0.43
#